data_AF-K1RY89-F1
#
_entry.id   AF-K1RY89-F1
#
_cell.length_a   1.000
_cell.length_b   1.000
_cell.length_c   1.000
_cell.angle_alpha   90.00
_cell.angle_beta   90.00
_cell.angle_gamma   90.00
#
_symmetry.space_group_name_H-M   'P 1'
#
loop_
_entity.id
_entity.type
_entity.pdbx_description
1 polymer ?
#
loop_
_entity_poly.entity_id
_entity_poly.type
_entity_poly.pdbx_seq_one_letter_code
_entity_poly.pdbx_strand_id
1 'polypeptide(L)'
;MASDGFVRDRSFRGFKVKSLSDCENEFGDFYCVICFGSQLKSVTDNIKSVAAKHKTFVPSVSVYGNGIANREFFERNKSRICNIYSLLADKKSKDAFFKFVNFEYSGDLDTLLSCESDKEEVFSDILRLRTKTKITLISVLITATQ
;
A
#
# COMPACT_ATOMS: atom_id res chain seq x y z
N MET A 1 -5.66 -16.43 4.23
CA MET A 1 -4.65 -17.27 3.56
C MET A 1 -3.27 -16.88 4.05
N ALA A 2 -2.34 -17.82 4.06
CA ALA A 2 -0.90 -17.57 4.19
C ALA A 2 -0.20 -18.24 3.01
N SER A 3 1.01 -17.81 2.66
CA SER A 3 1.83 -18.59 1.73
C SER A 3 2.16 -19.96 2.33
N ASP A 4 2.38 -20.94 1.46
CA ASP A 4 2.47 -22.36 1.84
C ASP A 4 3.55 -22.63 2.91
N GLY A 5 4.68 -21.91 2.87
CA GLY A 5 5.74 -22.00 3.89
C GLY A 5 5.44 -21.32 5.24
N PHE A 6 4.30 -20.65 5.36
CA PHE A 6 3.91 -19.85 6.54
C PHE A 6 2.62 -20.36 7.21
N VAL A 7 1.99 -21.40 6.67
CA VAL A 7 0.80 -22.01 7.28
C VAL A 7 1.21 -22.75 8.56
N ARG A 8 0.51 -22.41 9.63
CA ARG A 8 0.54 -23.14 10.92
C ARG A 8 -0.89 -23.52 11.25
N ASP A 9 -1.10 -24.52 12.10
CA ASP A 9 -2.44 -24.85 12.60
C ASP A 9 -2.96 -23.70 13.46
N ARG A 10 -3.64 -22.75 12.81
CA ARG A 10 -4.06 -21.47 13.36
C ARG A 10 -5.40 -21.09 12.75
N SER A 11 -6.19 -20.39 13.54
CA SER A 11 -7.43 -19.77 13.09
C SER A 11 -7.39 -18.27 13.38
N PHE A 12 -8.01 -17.48 12.49
CA PHE A 12 -8.17 -16.04 12.65
C PHE A 12 -9.66 -15.70 12.55
N ARG A 13 -10.23 -15.12 13.61
CA ARG A 13 -11.68 -14.81 13.70
C ARG A 13 -12.60 -15.98 13.32
N GLY A 14 -12.25 -17.20 13.73
CA GLY A 14 -13.03 -18.41 13.44
C GLY A 14 -12.75 -19.05 12.07
N PHE A 15 -11.95 -18.42 11.21
CA PHE A 15 -11.53 -18.99 9.93
C PHE A 15 -10.19 -19.69 10.06
N LYS A 16 -10.11 -20.95 9.62
CA LYS A 16 -8.84 -21.67 9.53
C LYS A 16 -7.93 -20.98 8.52
N VAL A 17 -6.67 -20.76 8.91
CA VAL A 17 -5.65 -20.25 7.98
C VAL A 17 -5.27 -21.37 7.03
N LYS A 18 -5.53 -21.16 5.73
CA LYS A 18 -5.19 -22.08 4.62
C LYS A 18 -3.96 -21.62 3.87
N SER A 19 -3.28 -22.56 3.22
CA SER A 19 -2.21 -22.27 2.26
C SER A 19 -2.77 -21.61 1.00
N LEU A 20 -1.90 -21.08 0.14
CA LEU A 20 -2.32 -20.58 -1.17
C LEU A 20 -2.82 -21.73 -2.03
N SER A 21 -2.09 -22.85 -2.05
CA SER A 21 -2.44 -24.04 -2.81
C SER A 21 -3.78 -24.67 -2.38
N ASP A 22 -4.07 -24.68 -1.07
CA ASP A 22 -5.37 -25.11 -0.54
C ASP A 22 -6.50 -24.23 -1.08
N CYS A 23 -6.30 -22.90 -1.10
CA CYS A 23 -7.27 -21.97 -1.65
C CYS A 23 -7.44 -22.15 -3.17
N GLU A 24 -6.37 -22.34 -3.92
CA GLU A 24 -6.40 -22.59 -5.38
C GLU A 24 -7.18 -23.88 -5.69
N ASN A 25 -6.94 -24.95 -4.93
CA ASN A 25 -7.63 -26.23 -5.12
C ASN A 25 -9.12 -26.14 -4.76
N GLU A 26 -9.47 -25.38 -3.73
CA GLU A 26 -10.85 -25.30 -3.22
C GLU A 26 -11.72 -24.29 -3.98
N PHE A 27 -11.16 -23.13 -4.32
CA PHE A 27 -11.93 -22.01 -4.86
C PHE A 27 -11.65 -21.74 -6.34
N GLY A 28 -10.58 -22.28 -6.91
CA GLY A 28 -10.17 -21.96 -8.27
C GLY A 28 -9.64 -20.53 -8.37
N ASP A 29 -10.39 -19.65 -9.03
CA ASP A 29 -10.06 -18.22 -9.18
C ASP A 29 -10.67 -17.39 -8.04
N PHE A 30 -9.88 -16.51 -7.43
CA PHE A 30 -10.30 -15.69 -6.30
C PHE A 30 -9.50 -14.39 -6.19
N TYR A 31 -10.07 -13.44 -5.45
CA TYR A 31 -9.40 -12.18 -5.13
C TYR A 31 -8.52 -12.31 -3.89
N CYS A 32 -7.28 -11.83 -4.00
CA CYS A 32 -6.36 -11.68 -2.88
C CYS A 32 -6.45 -10.27 -2.31
N VAL A 33 -6.61 -10.14 -1.01
CA VAL A 33 -6.63 -8.84 -0.32
C VAL A 33 -5.47 -8.80 0.68
N ILE A 34 -4.55 -7.86 0.48
CA ILE A 34 -3.40 -7.65 1.36
C ILE A 34 -3.84 -6.80 2.54
N CYS A 35 -3.84 -7.39 3.74
CA CYS A 35 -4.25 -6.70 4.98
C CYS A 35 -3.08 -6.14 5.78
N PHE A 36 -1.84 -6.52 5.46
CA PHE A 36 -0.64 -6.10 6.19
C PHE A 36 0.53 -5.93 5.22
N GLY A 37 1.18 -4.76 5.27
CA GLY A 37 2.43 -4.50 4.57
C GLY A 37 3.64 -5.13 5.28
N SER A 38 4.75 -5.25 4.56
CA SER A 38 6.03 -5.71 5.11
C SER A 38 7.18 -5.04 4.37
N GLN A 39 8.29 -4.78 5.09
CA GLN A 39 9.55 -4.32 4.50
C GLN A 39 10.50 -5.48 4.15
N LEU A 40 10.16 -6.71 4.56
CA LEU A 40 10.99 -7.88 4.28
C LEU A 40 10.87 -8.25 2.81
N LYS A 41 12.01 -8.25 2.09
CA LYS A 41 12.07 -8.58 0.66
C LYS A 41 11.41 -9.93 0.34
N SER A 42 11.64 -10.94 1.17
CA SER A 42 11.03 -12.27 0.98
C SER A 42 9.49 -12.23 1.02
N VAL A 43 8.91 -11.34 1.82
CA VAL A 43 7.45 -11.17 1.92
C VAL A 43 6.93 -10.35 0.75
N THR A 44 7.60 -9.26 0.38
CA THR A 44 7.18 -8.42 -0.75
C THR A 44 7.31 -9.16 -2.09
N ASP A 45 8.38 -9.94 -2.29
CA ASP A 45 8.54 -10.82 -3.46
C ASP A 45 7.41 -11.85 -3.53
N ASN A 46 7.01 -12.42 -2.39
CA ASN A 46 5.88 -13.35 -2.33
C ASN A 46 4.55 -12.67 -2.69
N ILE A 47 4.30 -11.46 -2.19
CA ILE A 47 3.11 -10.66 -2.57
C ILE A 47 3.08 -10.44 -4.09
N LYS A 48 4.22 -10.06 -4.69
CA LYS A 48 4.34 -9.88 -6.15
C LYS A 48 4.09 -11.19 -6.91
N SER A 49 4.60 -12.32 -6.42
CA SER A 49 4.36 -13.65 -7.00
C SER A 49 2.87 -14.03 -6.97
N VAL A 50 2.17 -13.74 -5.88
CA VAL A 50 0.72 -13.94 -5.77
C VAL A 50 -0.02 -13.02 -6.74
N ALA A 51 0.33 -11.73 -6.79
CA ALA A 51 -0.30 -10.75 -7.67
C ALA A 51 -0.12 -11.06 -9.16
N ALA A 52 0.96 -11.74 -9.55
CA ALA A 52 1.18 -12.20 -10.91
C ALA A 52 0.23 -13.33 -11.35
N LYS A 53 -0.40 -14.04 -10.39
CA LYS A 53 -1.31 -15.16 -10.64
C LYS A 53 -2.76 -14.85 -10.33
N HIS A 54 -2.99 -14.04 -9.29
CA HIS A 54 -4.31 -13.75 -8.72
C HIS A 54 -4.54 -12.25 -8.68
N LYS A 55 -5.76 -11.82 -8.98
CA LYS A 55 -6.12 -10.41 -8.88
C LYS A 55 -6.05 -9.97 -7.42
N THR A 56 -5.10 -9.07 -7.16
CA THR A 56 -4.69 -8.69 -5.79
C THR A 56 -4.96 -7.22 -5.55
N PHE A 57 -5.50 -6.91 -4.37
CA PHE A 57 -5.79 -5.55 -3.93
C PHE A 57 -5.14 -5.25 -2.58
N VAL A 58 -4.72 -4.01 -2.39
CA VAL A 58 -4.25 -3.48 -1.12
C VAL A 58 -5.19 -2.34 -0.71
N PRO A 59 -6.33 -2.64 -0.06
CA PRO A 59 -7.32 -1.63 0.27
C PRO A 59 -6.81 -0.70 1.38
N SER A 60 -7.03 0.60 1.21
CA SER A 60 -6.84 1.56 2.29
C SER A 60 -8.06 1.55 3.22
N VAL A 61 -7.87 0.92 4.38
CA VAL A 61 -8.89 0.85 5.44
C VAL A 61 -8.36 1.50 6.71
N SER A 62 -9.16 2.42 7.28
CA SER A 62 -8.81 3.06 8.55
C SER A 62 -8.74 2.01 9.65
N VAL A 63 -7.65 2.00 10.41
CA VAL A 63 -7.47 1.11 11.57
C VAL A 63 -8.48 1.41 12.67
N TYR A 64 -8.89 2.68 12.79
CA TYR A 64 -9.90 3.13 13.74
C TYR A 64 -10.84 4.15 13.09
N GLY A 65 -12.05 4.26 13.64
CA GLY A 65 -13.10 5.14 13.12
C GLY A 65 -13.84 4.55 11.91
N ASN A 66 -14.77 5.34 11.37
CA ASN A 66 -15.67 4.92 10.30
C ASN A 66 -15.30 5.52 8.93
N GLY A 67 -14.07 6.05 8.82
CA GLY A 67 -13.57 6.64 7.58
C GLY A 67 -13.18 5.56 6.58
N ILE A 68 -13.74 5.60 5.38
CA ILE A 68 -13.39 4.71 4.28
C ILE A 68 -12.98 5.58 3.10
N ALA A 69 -11.81 5.30 2.52
CA ALA A 69 -11.33 5.93 1.29
C ALA A 69 -12.08 5.35 0.08
N ASN A 70 -13.39 5.56 0.02
CA ASN A 70 -14.25 5.12 -1.07
C ASN A 70 -14.50 6.26 -2.06
N ARG A 71 -15.22 5.97 -3.14
CA ARG A 71 -15.55 6.94 -4.18
C ARG A 71 -16.16 8.23 -3.63
N GLU A 72 -17.11 8.13 -2.70
CA GLU A 72 -17.78 9.28 -2.09
C GLU A 72 -16.82 10.14 -1.25
N PHE A 73 -15.80 9.53 -0.62
CA PHE A 73 -14.75 10.26 0.07
C PHE A 73 -13.94 11.11 -0.91
N PHE A 74 -13.51 10.52 -2.04
CA PHE A 74 -12.70 11.23 -3.03
C PHE A 74 -13.48 12.31 -3.77
N GLU A 75 -14.74 12.06 -4.11
CA GLU A 75 -15.61 13.06 -4.74
C GLU A 75 -15.81 14.28 -3.83
N ARG A 76 -16.12 14.04 -2.54
CA ARG A 76 -16.32 15.10 -1.54
C ARG A 76 -15.04 15.89 -1.26
N ASN A 77 -13.88 15.25 -1.31
CA ASN A 77 -12.60 15.89 -1.01
C ASN A 77 -11.81 16.33 -2.26
N LYS A 78 -12.38 16.20 -3.46
CA LYS A 78 -11.69 16.49 -4.73
C LYS A 78 -11.01 17.87 -4.75
N SER A 79 -11.71 18.92 -4.35
CA SER A 79 -11.15 20.28 -4.31
C SER A 79 -9.95 20.40 -3.37
N ARG A 80 -10.01 19.75 -2.20
CA ARG A 80 -8.92 19.73 -1.21
C ARG A 80 -7.71 18.96 -1.74
N ILE A 81 -7.94 17.81 -2.36
CA ILE A 81 -6.89 16.98 -2.96
C ILE A 81 -6.19 17.75 -4.09
N CYS A 82 -6.95 18.38 -4.99
CA CYS A 82 -6.39 19.21 -6.06
C CYS A 82 -5.62 20.42 -5.50
N ASN A 83 -6.11 21.04 -4.43
CA ASN A 83 -5.41 22.15 -3.78
C ASN A 83 -4.06 21.70 -3.21
N ILE A 84 -4.01 20.57 -2.49
CA ILE A 84 -2.75 19.99 -1.98
C ILE A 84 -1.78 19.75 -3.14
N TYR A 85 -2.23 19.09 -4.22
CA TYR A 85 -1.40 18.85 -5.40
C TYR A 85 -0.82 20.14 -5.99
N SER A 86 -1.60 21.22 -6.03
CA SER A 86 -1.15 22.52 -6.55
C SER A 86 -0.05 23.16 -5.70
N LEU A 87 -0.03 22.89 -4.40
CA LEU A 87 0.92 23.44 -3.42
C LEU A 87 2.26 22.69 -3.38
N LEU A 88 2.35 21.49 -3.96
CA LEU A 88 3.59 20.72 -4.02
C LEU A 88 4.61 21.44 -4.91
N ALA A 89 5.83 21.61 -4.38
CA ALA A 89 6.85 22.48 -4.98
C ALA A 89 7.53 21.88 -6.22
N ASP A 90 7.67 20.55 -6.27
CA ASP A 90 8.45 19.86 -7.29
C ASP A 90 7.66 18.74 -7.98
N LYS A 91 8.13 18.37 -9.19
CA LYS A 91 7.50 17.36 -10.03
C LYS A 91 7.48 15.98 -9.37
N LYS A 92 8.52 15.62 -8.61
CA LYS A 92 8.64 14.31 -7.97
C LYS A 92 7.61 14.16 -6.85
N SER A 93 7.47 15.18 -6.00
CA SER A 93 6.43 15.23 -4.97
C SER A 93 5.02 15.17 -5.58
N LYS A 94 4.78 15.90 -6.68
CA LYS A 94 3.49 15.84 -7.41
C LYS A 94 3.20 14.45 -7.95
N ASP A 95 4.17 13.80 -8.58
CA ASP A 95 4.03 12.45 -9.12
C ASP A 95 3.75 11.43 -8.02
N ALA A 96 4.53 11.46 -6.94
CA ALA A 96 4.34 10.59 -5.78
C ALA A 96 2.95 10.78 -5.14
N PHE A 97 2.52 12.02 -4.91
CA PHE A 97 1.18 12.30 -4.37
C PHE A 97 0.06 11.82 -5.30
N PHE A 98 0.19 12.05 -6.61
CA PHE A 98 -0.80 11.62 -7.59
C PHE A 98 -0.94 10.09 -7.61
N LYS A 99 0.19 9.38 -7.67
CA LYS A 99 0.21 7.90 -7.60
C LYS A 99 -0.37 7.40 -6.29
N PHE A 100 0.00 8.00 -5.16
CA PHE A 100 -0.52 7.63 -3.86
C PHE A 100 -2.04 7.81 -3.76
N VAL A 101 -2.59 8.94 -4.23
CA VAL A 101 -4.04 9.16 -4.26
C VAL A 101 -4.75 8.15 -5.16
N ASN A 102 -4.19 7.83 -6.32
CA ASN A 102 -4.74 6.80 -7.21
C ASN A 102 -4.67 5.40 -6.58
N PHE A 103 -3.59 5.10 -5.87
CA PHE A 103 -3.45 3.88 -5.10
C PHE A 103 -4.53 3.78 -4.02
N GLU A 104 -4.68 4.81 -3.19
CA GLU A 104 -5.70 4.86 -2.14
C GLU A 104 -7.13 4.70 -2.69
N TYR A 105 -7.38 5.19 -3.90
CA TYR A 105 -8.67 5.01 -4.60
C TYR A 105 -8.87 3.60 -5.19
N SER A 106 -7.83 3.02 -5.78
CA SER A 106 -7.93 1.78 -6.57
C SER A 106 -7.57 0.51 -5.79
N GLY A 107 -6.74 0.62 -4.75
CA GLY A 107 -6.07 -0.48 -4.10
C GLY A 107 -5.06 -1.21 -4.99
N ASP A 108 -4.61 -0.61 -6.10
CA ASP A 108 -3.75 -1.24 -7.10
C ASP A 108 -2.30 -1.38 -6.62
N LEU A 109 -1.81 -2.63 -6.58
CA LEU A 109 -0.47 -2.93 -6.07
C LEU A 109 0.64 -2.33 -6.95
N ASP A 110 0.49 -2.34 -8.28
CA ASP A 110 1.54 -1.82 -9.17
C ASP A 110 1.68 -0.30 -9.03
N THR A 111 0.56 0.41 -8.88
CA THR A 111 0.55 1.84 -8.58
C THR A 111 1.29 2.13 -7.28
N LEU A 112 1.05 1.33 -6.24
CA LEU A 112 1.76 1.45 -4.96
C LEU A 112 3.27 1.28 -5.15
N LEU A 113 3.69 0.18 -5.78
CA LEU A 113 5.10 -0.13 -6.00
C LEU A 113 5.80 0.93 -6.87
N SER A 114 5.07 1.58 -7.79
CA SER A 114 5.60 2.62 -8.68
C SER A 114 5.88 3.97 -8.00
N CYS A 115 5.44 4.14 -6.75
CA CYS A 115 5.64 5.35 -5.96
C CYS A 115 6.58 5.17 -4.75
N GLU A 116 7.12 3.97 -4.56
CA GLU A 116 8.16 3.70 -3.58
C GLU A 116 9.49 4.38 -3.98
N SER A 117 10.33 4.67 -3.00
CA SER A 117 11.70 5.14 -3.20
C SER A 117 12.64 4.31 -2.36
N ASP A 118 13.84 4.05 -2.88
CA ASP A 118 14.85 3.31 -2.13
C ASP A 118 15.27 4.11 -0.90
N LYS A 119 15.51 3.40 0.21
CA LYS A 119 15.85 4.05 1.48
C LYS A 119 17.09 4.92 1.35
N GLU A 120 18.10 4.43 0.63
CA GLU A 120 19.36 5.13 0.36
C GLU A 120 19.11 6.41 -0.44
N GLU A 121 18.30 6.35 -1.50
CA GLU A 121 17.88 7.50 -2.30
C GLU A 121 17.16 8.55 -1.43
N VAL A 122 16.32 8.10 -0.49
CA VAL A 122 15.62 8.99 0.44
C VAL A 122 16.61 9.80 1.28
N PHE A 123 17.68 9.18 1.80
CA PHE A 123 18.65 9.88 2.63
C PHE A 123 19.67 10.70 1.83
N SER A 124 20.04 10.30 0.61
CA SER A 124 20.99 11.03 -0.22
C SER A 124 20.38 12.25 -0.89
N ASP A 125 19.19 12.09 -1.46
CA ASP A 125 18.66 13.02 -2.46
C ASP A 125 17.39 13.74 -2.02
N ILE A 126 16.61 13.11 -1.14
CA ILE A 126 15.29 13.61 -0.72
C ILE A 126 15.38 14.37 0.61
N LEU A 127 15.85 13.73 1.68
CA LEU A 127 15.97 14.30 3.02
C LEU A 127 17.24 15.16 3.15
N ARG A 128 17.28 16.28 2.42
CA ARG A 128 18.34 17.29 2.57
C ARG A 128 18.09 18.12 3.83
N LEU A 129 18.42 17.56 4.99
CA LEU A 129 18.26 18.21 6.30
C LEU A 129 19.12 19.49 6.36
N ARG A 130 18.51 20.65 6.12
CA ARG A 130 19.10 21.97 6.39
C ARG A 130 18.51 22.56 7.67
N THR A 131 19.35 23.19 8.48
CA THR A 131 19.04 23.79 9.79
C THR A 131 18.03 24.96 9.79
N LYS A 132 17.40 25.30 8.65
CA LYS A 132 16.38 26.36 8.56
C LYS A 132 15.22 25.90 7.66
N THR A 133 14.08 25.68 8.30
CA THR A 133 12.87 25.03 7.80
C THR A 133 12.14 25.80 6.70
N LYS A 134 11.93 25.17 5.54
CA LYS A 134 10.65 25.15 4.83
C LYS A 134 10.31 23.67 4.64
N ILE A 135 9.13 23.27 5.12
CA ILE A 135 8.70 21.87 5.12
C ILE A 135 8.61 21.39 3.67
N THR A 136 9.46 20.46 3.29
CA THR A 136 9.33 19.69 2.06
C THR A 136 9.26 18.22 2.45
N LEU A 137 8.24 17.56 1.93
CA LEU A 137 8.02 16.11 1.80
C LEU A 137 6.95 15.46 2.67
N ILE A 138 6.00 14.88 1.92
CA ILE A 138 5.19 13.73 2.29
C ILE A 138 6.09 12.52 2.03
N SER A 139 6.74 11.99 3.06
CA SER A 139 7.28 10.62 3.00
C SER A 139 6.14 9.67 3.32
N VAL A 140 5.63 8.94 2.32
CA VAL A 140 4.73 7.82 2.57
C VAL A 140 5.60 6.66 3.10
N LEU A 141 5.94 6.69 4.40
CA LEU A 141 6.40 5.49 5.08
C LEU A 141 5.17 4.61 5.26
N ILE A 142 5.02 3.58 4.43
CA ILE A 142 4.15 2.45 4.74
C ILE A 142 4.88 1.62 5.80
N THR A 143 4.89 2.12 7.03
CA THR A 143 5.19 1.29 8.20
C THR A 143 3.88 0.69 8.68
N ALA A 144 3.57 -0.51 8.18
CA ALA A 144 2.84 -1.45 8.99
C ALA A 144 3.80 -1.86 10.12
N THR A 145 3.62 -1.24 11.27
CA THR A 145 4.31 -1.53 12.54
C THR A 145 4.39 -3.03 12.80
N GLN A 146 5.61 -3.56 12.96
CA GLN A 146 5.91 -4.56 13.98
C GLN A 146 6.61 -3.84 15.13
#